data_AF-A0A085FFI2-F1
#
_entry.id   AF-A0A085FFI2-F1
#
_cell.length_a   1.000
_cell.length_b   1.000
_cell.length_c   1.000
_cell.angle_alpha   90.00
_cell.angle_beta   90.00
_cell.angle_gamma   90.00
#
_symmetry.space_group_name_H-M   'P 1'
#
loop_
_entity.id
_entity.type
_entity.pdbx_description
1 polymer ?
#
loop_
_entity_poly.entity_id
_entity_poly.type
_entity_poly.pdbx_seq_one_letter_code
_entity_poly.pdbx_strand_id
1 'polypeptide(L)'
;MLQYEGYLRRHETNEAILALSKQGVPIKQIVKRSGHSRKLVRSVLRGQSSDVFRVRQSSLEEWLPWLDGRWEQGAHNASALWREMREKGFRGQIGVVSEWVRRRRLAERANQSALARTPSARSIARLMTLARNDLSKSDAVLVAAIESNVPDLTTARTLIDDFQTMIRSKAAAKLDSWLKDAETSLVGSFANGVKKDIDAVRNAIVSPWSNGQTEGQITKLKLIKRQMYGRANSICSKRVSLVPPEPKMQRD
;
A
#
# COMPACT_ATOMS: atom_id res chain seq x y z
N MET A 1 -16.71 2.49 -11.00
CA MET A 1 -16.05 3.79 -10.72
C MET A 1 -15.17 4.29 -11.88
N LEU A 2 -14.46 3.43 -12.63
CA LEU A 2 -13.56 3.85 -13.73
C LEU A 2 -14.21 4.61 -14.92
N GLN A 3 -15.53 4.49 -15.12
CA GLN A 3 -16.22 5.13 -16.26
C GLN A 3 -16.61 6.59 -15.99
N TYR A 4 -16.70 7.00 -14.72
CA TYR A 4 -17.09 8.37 -14.32
C TYR A 4 -15.90 9.34 -14.41
N GLU A 5 -14.72 8.91 -13.99
CA GLU A 5 -13.49 9.72 -14.07
C GLU A 5 -13.11 10.06 -15.52
N GLY A 6 -13.33 9.12 -16.45
CA GLY A 6 -13.08 9.35 -17.87
C GLY A 6 -14.07 10.34 -18.51
N TYR A 7 -15.29 10.44 -18.00
CA TYR A 7 -16.27 11.45 -18.41
C TYR A 7 -15.87 12.83 -17.91
N LEU A 8 -15.53 12.94 -16.62
CA LEU A 8 -15.18 14.22 -16.00
C LEU A 8 -13.97 14.86 -16.68
N ARG A 9 -12.91 14.08 -16.96
CA ARG A 9 -11.73 14.59 -17.68
C ARG A 9 -12.05 15.12 -19.08
N ARG A 10 -12.98 14.48 -19.80
CA ARG A 10 -13.38 14.92 -21.15
C ARG A 10 -14.25 16.17 -21.12
N HIS A 11 -15.11 16.30 -20.10
CA HIS A 11 -15.88 17.52 -19.86
C HIS A 11 -14.95 18.71 -19.59
N GLU A 12 -13.99 18.53 -18.66
CA GLU A 12 -12.97 19.54 -18.35
C GLU A 12 -12.15 19.93 -19.59
N THR A 13 -11.74 18.96 -20.41
CA THR A 13 -11.05 19.21 -21.69
C THR A 13 -11.89 20.06 -22.64
N ASN A 14 -13.19 19.75 -22.79
CA ASN A 14 -14.08 20.47 -23.70
C ASN A 14 -14.32 21.90 -23.23
N GLU A 15 -14.54 22.11 -21.92
CA GLU A 15 -14.68 23.44 -21.33
C GLU A 15 -13.42 24.28 -21.52
N ALA A 16 -12.23 23.71 -21.31
CA ALA A 16 -10.96 24.40 -21.52
C ALA A 16 -10.79 24.85 -22.99
N ILE A 17 -11.16 24.01 -23.96
CA ILE A 17 -11.11 24.37 -25.39
C ILE A 17 -12.10 25.50 -25.72
N LEU A 18 -13.31 25.45 -25.19
CA LEU A 18 -14.33 26.48 -25.40
C LEU A 18 -13.94 27.81 -24.75
N ALA A 19 -13.36 27.78 -23.54
CA ALA A 19 -12.87 28.97 -22.85
C ALA A 19 -11.76 29.67 -23.67
N LEU A 20 -10.79 28.91 -24.19
CA LEU A 20 -9.73 29.44 -25.05
C LEU A 20 -10.28 30.01 -26.36
N SER A 21 -11.36 29.44 -26.90
CA SER A 21 -12.02 29.97 -28.09
C SER A 21 -12.78 31.26 -27.82
N LYS A 22 -13.46 31.37 -26.67
CA LYS A 22 -14.17 32.61 -26.26
C LYS A 22 -13.19 33.78 -26.08
N GLN A 23 -11.94 33.50 -25.72
CA GLN A 23 -10.85 34.48 -25.63
C GLN A 23 -10.27 34.89 -27.01
N GLY A 24 -10.83 34.42 -28.13
CA GLY A 24 -10.38 34.78 -29.48
C GLY A 24 -9.06 34.13 -29.90
N VAL A 25 -8.58 33.12 -29.19
CA VAL A 25 -7.31 32.46 -29.50
C VAL A 25 -7.45 31.63 -30.79
N PRO A 26 -6.52 31.73 -31.75
CA PRO A 26 -6.61 30.96 -32.99
C PRO A 26 -6.37 29.47 -32.75
N ILE A 27 -7.04 28.62 -33.54
CA ILE A 27 -7.06 27.14 -33.38
C ILE A 27 -5.66 26.52 -33.25
N LYS A 28 -4.66 27.05 -33.98
CA LYS A 28 -3.25 26.59 -33.87
C LYS A 28 -2.67 26.78 -32.47
N GLN A 29 -2.99 27.91 -31.82
CA GLN A 29 -2.55 28.20 -30.45
C GLN A 29 -3.31 27.36 -29.43
N ILE A 30 -4.61 27.12 -29.65
CA ILE A 30 -5.42 26.24 -28.78
C ILE A 30 -4.81 24.83 -28.75
N VAL A 31 -4.47 24.26 -29.91
CA VAL A 31 -3.81 22.94 -30.00
C VAL A 31 -2.49 22.89 -29.24
N LYS A 32 -1.66 23.93 -29.36
CA LYS A 32 -0.38 24.01 -28.64
C LYS A 32 -0.56 24.12 -27.13
N ARG A 33 -1.53 24.91 -26.67
CA ARG A 33 -1.78 25.14 -25.24
C ARG A 33 -2.49 23.98 -24.55
N SER A 34 -3.43 23.34 -25.25
CA SER A 34 -4.18 22.23 -24.69
C SER A 34 -3.48 20.88 -24.87
N GLY A 35 -2.55 20.74 -25.82
CA GLY A 35 -1.92 19.46 -26.16
C GLY A 35 -2.84 18.47 -26.87
N HIS A 36 -4.06 18.88 -27.24
CA HIS A 36 -5.06 18.01 -27.86
C HIS A 36 -5.02 18.07 -29.39
N SER A 37 -5.45 16.99 -30.05
CA SER A 37 -5.43 16.91 -31.51
C SER A 37 -6.25 18.03 -32.17
N ARG A 38 -5.77 18.52 -33.32
CA ARG A 38 -6.48 19.54 -34.12
C ARG A 38 -7.90 19.10 -34.54
N LYS A 39 -8.11 17.79 -34.68
CA LYS A 39 -9.43 17.19 -34.98
C LYS A 39 -10.38 17.35 -33.81
N LEU A 40 -9.93 17.08 -32.57
CA LEU A 40 -10.73 17.25 -31.36
C LEU A 40 -11.11 18.73 -31.16
N VAL A 41 -10.15 19.64 -31.24
CA VAL A 41 -10.40 21.09 -31.10
C VAL A 41 -11.45 21.55 -32.10
N ARG A 42 -11.33 21.18 -33.39
CA ARG A 42 -12.34 21.52 -34.41
C ARG A 42 -13.70 20.85 -34.18
N SER A 43 -13.74 19.65 -33.60
CA SER A 43 -14.99 18.96 -33.28
C SER A 43 -15.75 19.72 -32.19
N VAL A 44 -15.05 20.05 -31.09
CA VAL A 44 -15.60 20.79 -29.95
C VAL A 44 -16.09 22.19 -30.39
N LEU A 45 -15.32 22.91 -31.19
CA LEU A 45 -15.71 24.23 -31.69
C LEU A 45 -16.93 24.20 -32.63
N ARG A 46 -17.16 23.09 -33.33
CA ARG A 46 -18.33 22.92 -34.20
C ARG A 46 -19.57 22.43 -33.45
N GLY A 47 -19.52 22.33 -32.12
CA GLY A 47 -20.60 21.75 -31.33
C GLY A 47 -20.78 20.25 -31.56
N GLN A 48 -19.85 19.61 -32.27
CA GLN A 48 -19.77 18.15 -32.38
C GLN A 48 -19.07 17.64 -31.12
N SER A 49 -19.75 17.77 -29.99
CA SER A 49 -19.40 17.01 -28.80
C SER A 49 -19.49 15.54 -29.20
N SER A 50 -18.38 14.80 -29.12
CA SER A 50 -18.35 13.35 -29.35
C SER A 50 -19.05 12.59 -28.20
N ASP A 51 -20.11 13.17 -27.65
CA ASP A 51 -20.91 12.64 -26.57
C ASP A 51 -21.95 11.70 -27.16
N VAL A 52 -21.46 10.60 -27.71
CA VAL A 52 -22.28 9.40 -27.85
C VAL A 52 -21.89 8.41 -26.74
N PHE A 53 -21.72 8.93 -25.53
CA PHE A 53 -22.15 8.17 -24.38
C PHE A 53 -23.58 8.61 -24.10
N ARG A 54 -24.53 7.98 -24.79
CA ARG A 54 -25.86 7.86 -24.20
C ARG A 54 -25.62 7.06 -22.93
N VAL A 55 -25.50 7.74 -21.79
CA VAL A 55 -25.83 7.11 -20.51
C VAL A 55 -27.25 6.64 -20.77
N ARG A 56 -27.43 5.35 -21.03
CA ARG A 56 -28.78 4.78 -21.00
C ARG A 56 -29.21 5.10 -19.58
N GLN A 57 -30.07 6.11 -19.41
CA GLN A 57 -30.85 6.25 -18.20
C GLN A 57 -31.48 4.89 -18.01
N SER A 58 -30.89 4.12 -17.09
CA SER A 58 -31.42 2.81 -16.83
C SER A 58 -32.77 3.11 -16.21
N SER A 59 -33.84 2.47 -16.68
CA SER A 59 -35.16 2.58 -16.04
C SER A 59 -35.12 2.22 -14.54
N LEU A 60 -33.99 1.70 -14.06
CA LEU A 60 -33.66 1.42 -12.68
C LEU A 60 -33.26 2.67 -11.87
N GLU A 61 -32.75 3.75 -12.48
CA GLU A 61 -32.25 4.93 -11.74
C GLU A 61 -33.33 5.57 -10.86
N GLU A 62 -34.55 5.69 -11.37
CA GLU A 62 -35.72 6.19 -10.63
C GLU A 62 -36.11 5.28 -9.44
N TRP A 63 -35.74 4.00 -9.52
CA TRP A 63 -36.09 2.97 -8.54
C TRP A 63 -34.95 2.65 -7.57
N LEU A 64 -33.77 3.26 -7.73
CA LEU A 64 -32.62 3.05 -6.84
C LEU A 64 -32.94 3.37 -5.38
N PRO A 65 -33.60 4.50 -5.03
CA PRO A 65 -33.92 4.79 -3.63
C PRO A 65 -34.86 3.75 -3.00
N TRP A 66 -35.81 3.24 -3.78
CA TRP A 66 -36.73 2.20 -3.32
C TRP A 66 -36.03 0.85 -3.12
N LEU A 67 -35.16 0.47 -4.06
CA LEU A 67 -34.35 -0.74 -3.99
C LEU A 67 -33.38 -0.70 -2.81
N ASP A 68 -32.76 0.45 -2.55
CA ASP A 68 -31.87 0.67 -1.42
C ASP A 68 -32.61 0.48 -0.09
N GLY A 69 -33.80 1.06 0.07
CA GLY A 69 -34.62 0.86 1.26
C GLY A 69 -35.07 -0.60 1.48
N ARG A 70 -35.39 -1.34 0.42
CA ARG A 70 -35.71 -2.78 0.53
C ARG A 70 -34.49 -3.64 0.83
N TRP A 71 -33.32 -3.24 0.34
CA TRP A 71 -32.06 -3.90 0.63
C TRP A 71 -31.70 -3.80 2.11
N GLU A 72 -31.84 -2.63 2.70
CA GLU A 72 -31.63 -2.40 4.14
C GLU A 72 -32.61 -3.20 5.01
N GLN A 73 -33.83 -3.48 4.50
CA GLN A 73 -34.82 -4.34 5.15
C GLN A 73 -34.54 -5.85 4.99
N GLY A 74 -33.44 -6.24 4.34
CA GLY A 74 -33.04 -7.64 4.17
C GLY A 74 -33.71 -8.36 2.99
N ALA A 75 -34.30 -7.65 2.03
CA ALA A 75 -34.87 -8.27 0.84
C ALA A 75 -33.77 -8.53 -0.21
N HIS A 76 -33.10 -9.68 -0.13
CA HIS A 76 -31.98 -10.02 -1.03
C HIS A 76 -32.38 -10.82 -2.29
N ASN A 77 -33.67 -11.11 -2.49
CA ASN A 77 -34.14 -11.93 -3.62
C ASN A 77 -34.52 -11.05 -4.83
N ALA A 78 -33.72 -11.10 -5.89
CA ALA A 78 -33.91 -10.31 -7.11
C ALA A 78 -35.27 -10.55 -7.78
N SER A 79 -35.78 -11.79 -7.77
CA SER A 79 -37.07 -12.13 -8.39
C SER A 79 -38.27 -11.62 -7.58
N ALA A 80 -38.13 -11.53 -6.25
CA ALA A 80 -39.15 -10.96 -5.38
C ALA A 80 -39.19 -9.43 -5.53
N LEU A 81 -38.03 -8.78 -5.49
CA LEU A 81 -37.89 -7.34 -5.73
C LEU A 81 -38.47 -6.93 -7.09
N TRP A 82 -38.18 -7.68 -8.15
CA TRP A 82 -38.72 -7.38 -9.48
C TRP A 82 -40.25 -7.52 -9.56
N ARG A 83 -40.86 -8.51 -8.88
CA ARG A 83 -42.32 -8.64 -8.83
C ARG A 83 -42.97 -7.45 -8.14
N GLU A 84 -42.46 -7.07 -6.97
CA GLU A 84 -42.92 -5.89 -6.23
C GLU A 84 -42.75 -4.60 -7.05
N MET A 85 -41.64 -4.46 -7.77
CA MET A 85 -41.40 -3.31 -8.66
C MET A 85 -42.40 -3.27 -9.82
N ARG A 86 -42.73 -4.44 -10.41
CA ARG A 86 -43.70 -4.52 -11.51
C ARG A 86 -45.10 -4.12 -11.09
N GLU A 87 -45.54 -4.54 -9.89
CA GLU A 87 -46.83 -4.14 -9.33
C GLU A 87 -46.92 -2.62 -9.13
N LYS A 88 -45.79 -1.97 -8.80
CA LYS A 88 -45.70 -0.51 -8.64
C LYS A 88 -45.46 0.26 -9.93
N GLY A 89 -45.40 -0.41 -11.08
CA GLY A 89 -45.32 0.24 -12.40
C GLY A 89 -43.96 0.17 -13.10
N PHE A 90 -43.01 -0.64 -12.62
CA PHE A 90 -41.73 -0.85 -13.30
C PHE A 90 -41.90 -1.62 -14.63
N ARG A 91 -41.34 -1.07 -15.71
CA ARG A 91 -41.41 -1.66 -17.06
C ARG A 91 -40.13 -2.38 -17.51
N GLY A 92 -39.14 -2.51 -16.63
CA GLY A 92 -37.85 -3.12 -16.97
C GLY A 92 -37.81 -4.65 -16.82
N GLN A 93 -36.77 -5.25 -17.39
CA GLN A 93 -36.52 -6.69 -17.31
C GLN A 93 -35.91 -7.11 -15.97
N ILE A 94 -36.20 -8.34 -15.54
CA ILE A 94 -35.67 -8.95 -14.31
C ILE A 94 -34.13 -8.97 -14.28
N GLY A 95 -33.48 -9.13 -15.44
CA GLY A 95 -32.01 -9.16 -15.55
C GLY A 95 -31.34 -7.89 -15.03
N VAL A 96 -32.00 -6.73 -15.14
CA VAL A 96 -31.47 -5.45 -14.65
C VAL A 96 -31.43 -5.42 -13.12
N VAL A 97 -32.50 -5.90 -12.48
CA VAL A 97 -32.59 -6.03 -11.00
C VAL A 97 -31.61 -7.09 -10.50
N SER A 98 -31.49 -8.23 -11.21
CA SER A 98 -30.54 -9.28 -10.87
C SER A 98 -29.08 -8.80 -10.94
N GLU A 99 -28.71 -8.04 -11.97
CA GLU A 99 -27.38 -7.44 -12.09
C GLU A 99 -27.12 -6.40 -10.99
N TRP A 100 -28.12 -5.60 -10.63
CA TRP A 100 -28.02 -4.68 -9.50
C TRP A 100 -27.80 -5.42 -8.17
N VAL A 101 -28.59 -6.45 -7.88
CA VAL A 101 -28.42 -7.29 -6.67
C VAL A 101 -27.05 -7.94 -6.65
N ARG A 102 -26.59 -8.48 -7.79
CA ARG A 102 -25.26 -9.10 -7.93
C ARG A 102 -24.15 -8.11 -7.63
N ARG A 103 -24.22 -6.89 -8.18
CA ARG A 103 -23.25 -5.81 -7.91
C ARG A 103 -23.24 -5.42 -6.44
N ARG A 104 -24.41 -5.34 -5.79
CA ARG A 104 -24.52 -4.98 -4.38
C ARG A 104 -23.94 -6.05 -3.46
N ARG A 105 -24.20 -7.33 -3.73
CA ARG A 105 -23.55 -8.47 -3.03
C ARG A 105 -22.03 -8.47 -3.20
N LEU A 106 -21.54 -8.16 -4.40
CA LEU A 106 -20.10 -8.09 -4.64
C LEU A 106 -19.46 -6.92 -3.90
N ALA A 107 -20.12 -5.76 -3.87
CA ALA A 107 -19.69 -4.60 -3.11
C ALA A 107 -19.67 -4.88 -1.61
N GLU A 108 -20.71 -5.52 -1.05
CA GLU A 108 -20.73 -5.93 0.36
C GLU A 108 -19.66 -6.96 0.68
N ARG A 109 -19.43 -7.97 -0.18
CA ARG A 109 -18.34 -8.93 0.00
C ARG A 109 -16.97 -8.26 -0.07
N ALA A 110 -16.78 -7.29 -0.96
CA ALA A 110 -15.55 -6.51 -1.03
C ALA A 110 -15.36 -5.66 0.25
N ASN A 111 -16.43 -5.06 0.76
CA ASN A 111 -16.40 -4.26 1.98
C ASN A 111 -16.14 -5.14 3.21
N GLN A 112 -16.80 -6.30 3.32
CA GLN A 112 -16.57 -7.30 4.35
C GLN A 112 -15.15 -7.87 4.28
N SER A 113 -14.63 -8.15 3.08
CA SER A 113 -13.26 -8.61 2.90
C SER A 113 -12.23 -7.53 3.24
N ALA A 114 -12.52 -6.27 2.95
CA ALA A 114 -11.69 -5.14 3.35
C ALA A 114 -11.68 -4.94 4.87
N LEU A 115 -12.84 -5.06 5.53
CA LEU A 115 -12.97 -5.03 6.98
C LEU A 115 -12.33 -6.24 7.67
N ALA A 116 -12.37 -7.42 7.04
CA ALA A 116 -11.82 -8.65 7.60
C ALA A 116 -10.30 -8.80 7.40
N ARG A 117 -9.69 -8.07 6.46
CA ARG A 117 -8.23 -8.11 6.25
C ARG A 117 -7.54 -7.17 7.21
N THR A 118 -7.36 -7.62 8.45
CA THR A 118 -6.37 -7.00 9.35
C THR A 118 -5.00 -7.07 8.66
N PRO A 119 -4.32 -5.92 8.46
CA PRO A 119 -2.98 -5.92 7.87
C PRO A 119 -2.04 -6.73 8.76
N SER A 120 -1.12 -7.48 8.13
CA SER A 120 -0.17 -8.28 8.90
C SER A 120 0.70 -7.40 9.81
N ALA A 121 1.12 -7.92 10.96
CA ALA A 121 2.02 -7.21 11.87
C ALA A 121 3.30 -6.71 11.16
N ARG A 122 3.84 -7.49 10.22
CA ARG A 122 4.99 -7.09 9.40
C ARG A 122 4.66 -5.92 8.46
N SER A 123 3.45 -5.89 7.88
CA SER A 123 2.99 -4.79 7.04
C SER A 123 2.84 -3.51 7.86
N ILE A 124 2.24 -3.60 9.05
CA ILE A 124 2.11 -2.46 9.97
C ILE A 124 3.48 -1.95 10.38
N ALA A 125 4.38 -2.83 10.84
CA ALA A 125 5.73 -2.44 11.23
C ALA A 125 6.49 -1.75 10.08
N ARG A 126 6.38 -2.26 8.85
CA ARG A 126 7.00 -1.64 7.67
C ARG A 126 6.41 -0.26 7.36
N LEU A 127 5.08 -0.11 7.45
CA LEU A 127 4.40 1.18 7.25
C LEU A 127 4.82 2.20 8.31
N MET A 128 4.95 1.77 9.56
CA MET A 128 5.35 2.65 10.67
C MET A 128 6.83 3.06 10.63
N THR A 129 7.71 2.25 10.02
CA THR A 129 9.18 2.44 10.12
C THR A 129 9.88 2.80 8.80
N LEU A 130 9.48 2.23 7.67
CA LEU A 130 10.25 2.29 6.41
C LEU A 130 9.53 3.05 5.29
N ALA A 131 8.21 2.95 5.21
CA ALA A 131 7.44 3.45 4.07
C ALA A 131 7.04 4.93 4.18
N ARG A 132 7.72 5.74 5.00
CA ARG A 132 7.31 7.12 5.36
C ARG A 132 7.17 8.10 4.19
N ASN A 133 7.94 7.91 3.13
CA ASN A 133 8.07 8.91 2.07
C ASN A 133 7.20 8.59 0.84
N ASP A 134 6.74 7.34 0.70
CA ASP A 134 5.98 6.86 -0.46
C ASP A 134 4.72 6.10 -0.01
N LEU A 135 3.91 6.69 0.87
CA LEU A 135 2.63 6.09 1.26
C LEU A 135 1.59 6.27 0.15
N SER A 136 0.95 5.16 -0.23
CA SER A 136 -0.33 5.19 -0.96
C SER A 136 -1.41 5.88 -0.12
N LYS A 137 -2.42 6.47 -0.76
CA LYS A 137 -3.60 7.05 -0.08
C LYS A 137 -4.28 6.05 0.86
N SER A 138 -4.35 4.77 0.48
CA SER A 138 -4.89 3.69 1.31
C SER A 138 -4.09 3.49 2.60
N ASP A 139 -2.77 3.57 2.47
CA ASP A 139 -1.83 3.27 3.55
C ASP A 139 -1.78 4.44 4.52
N ALA A 140 -1.85 5.68 4.01
CA ALA A 140 -1.94 6.88 4.83
C ALA A 140 -3.20 6.89 5.72
N VAL A 141 -4.36 6.48 5.19
CA VAL A 141 -5.60 6.35 5.98
C VAL A 141 -5.44 5.27 7.05
N LEU A 142 -4.81 4.13 6.72
CA LEU A 142 -4.54 3.08 7.68
C LEU A 142 -3.58 3.55 8.79
N VAL A 143 -2.52 4.30 8.44
CA VAL A 143 -1.59 4.86 9.41
C VAL A 143 -2.29 5.84 10.34
N ALA A 144 -3.10 6.76 9.82
CA ALA A 144 -3.87 7.71 10.63
C ALA A 144 -4.84 6.99 11.59
N ALA A 145 -5.47 5.91 11.12
CA ALA A 145 -6.33 5.08 11.98
C ALA A 145 -5.53 4.39 13.10
N ILE A 146 -4.35 3.86 12.80
CA ILE A 146 -3.49 3.22 13.82
C ILE A 146 -3.00 4.25 14.84
N GLU A 147 -2.55 5.42 14.39
CA GLU A 147 -2.09 6.51 15.25
C GLU A 147 -3.19 7.00 16.20
N SER A 148 -4.45 7.00 15.73
CA SER A 148 -5.60 7.42 16.55
C SER A 148 -6.01 6.36 17.58
N ASN A 149 -5.86 5.07 17.27
CA ASN A 149 -6.34 3.98 18.12
C ASN A 149 -5.28 3.40 19.06
N VAL A 150 -3.98 3.56 18.75
CA VAL A 150 -2.88 2.97 19.52
C VAL A 150 -1.76 4.01 19.73
N PRO A 151 -1.87 4.88 20.75
CA PRO A 151 -0.88 5.93 21.01
C PRO A 151 0.50 5.39 21.38
N ASP A 152 0.58 4.18 21.95
CA ASP A 152 1.84 3.53 22.31
C ASP A 152 2.72 3.25 21.08
N LEU A 153 2.09 2.89 19.94
CA LEU A 153 2.79 2.68 18.67
C LEU A 153 3.33 3.99 18.11
N THR A 154 2.60 5.10 18.29
CA THR A 154 3.05 6.44 17.93
C THR A 154 4.27 6.84 18.75
N THR A 155 4.27 6.58 20.05
CA THR A 155 5.41 6.83 20.95
C THR A 155 6.63 5.99 20.57
N ALA A 156 6.44 4.71 20.27
CA ALA A 156 7.51 3.84 19.79
C ALA A 156 8.11 4.35 18.47
N ARG A 157 7.26 4.89 17.59
CA ARG A 157 7.66 5.45 16.31
C ARG A 157 8.50 6.71 16.47
N THR A 158 8.08 7.66 17.33
CA THR A 158 8.85 8.88 17.58
C THR A 158 10.20 8.55 18.18
N LEU A 159 10.28 7.59 19.11
CA LEU A 159 11.54 7.14 19.69
C LEU A 159 12.48 6.52 18.65
N ILE A 160 11.98 5.72 17.70
CA ILE A 160 12.81 5.20 16.60
C ILE A 160 13.31 6.33 15.70
N ASP A 161 12.50 7.36 15.45
CA ASP A 161 12.88 8.52 14.64
C ASP A 161 13.93 9.39 15.31
N ASP A 162 13.78 9.62 16.60
CA ASP A 162 14.77 10.34 17.41
C ASP A 162 16.11 9.58 17.42
N PHE A 163 16.07 8.25 17.52
CA PHE A 163 17.27 7.42 17.45
C PHE A 163 17.96 7.50 16.08
N GLN A 164 17.21 7.37 14.98
CA GLN A 164 17.78 7.50 13.63
C GLN A 164 18.36 8.90 13.38
N THR A 165 17.66 9.93 13.84
CA THR A 165 18.10 11.33 13.73
C THR A 165 19.35 11.57 14.56
N MET A 166 19.42 11.00 15.76
CA MET A 166 20.59 11.06 16.64
C MET A 166 21.82 10.40 16.00
N ILE A 167 21.67 9.22 15.39
CA ILE A 167 22.77 8.56 14.66
C ILE A 167 23.24 9.41 13.49
N ARG A 168 22.31 9.95 12.69
CA ARG A 168 22.66 10.80 11.53
C ARG A 168 23.33 12.11 11.92
N SER A 169 22.90 12.72 13.02
CA SER A 169 23.44 13.98 13.55
C SER A 169 24.68 13.80 14.43
N LYS A 170 25.11 12.56 14.68
CA LYS A 170 26.24 12.21 15.55
C LYS A 170 26.13 12.74 16.99
N ALA A 171 24.91 12.91 17.49
CA ALA A 171 24.63 13.54 18.78
C ALA A 171 24.70 12.53 19.95
N ALA A 172 25.90 12.04 20.27
CA ALA A 172 26.11 11.01 21.30
C ALA A 172 25.58 11.41 22.70
N ALA A 173 25.55 12.71 23.03
CA ALA A 173 25.04 13.20 24.32
C ALA A 173 23.54 12.97 24.53
N LYS A 174 22.74 12.81 23.46
CA LYS A 174 21.29 12.55 23.54
C LYS A 174 20.95 11.07 23.76
N LEU A 175 21.95 10.18 23.73
CA LEU A 175 21.74 8.74 23.82
C LEU A 175 21.21 8.32 25.19
N ASP A 176 21.74 8.91 26.26
CA ASP A 176 21.37 8.53 27.63
C ASP A 176 19.94 8.97 27.98
N SER A 177 19.54 10.18 27.55
CA SER A 177 18.17 10.65 27.71
C SER A 177 17.19 9.78 26.91
N TRP A 178 17.56 9.45 25.66
CA TRP A 178 16.75 8.60 24.81
C TRP A 178 16.58 7.18 25.38
N LEU A 179 17.64 6.60 25.97
CA LEU A 179 17.56 5.28 26.60
C LEU A 179 16.55 5.25 27.74
N LYS A 180 16.50 6.29 28.56
CA LYS A 180 15.55 6.41 29.68
C LYS A 180 14.10 6.40 29.17
N ASP A 181 13.83 7.15 28.11
CA ASP A 181 12.49 7.23 27.52
C ASP A 181 12.14 5.91 26.81
N ALA A 182 13.10 5.33 26.10
CA ALA A 182 12.92 4.10 25.35
C ALA A 182 12.71 2.86 26.23
N GLU A 183 13.36 2.76 27.39
CA GLU A 183 13.20 1.65 28.35
C GLU A 183 11.76 1.49 28.85
N THR A 184 11.02 2.60 28.99
CA THR A 184 9.62 2.60 29.47
C THR A 184 8.59 2.33 28.38
N SER A 185 9.02 2.29 27.12
CA SER A 185 8.15 2.19 25.94
C SER A 185 8.13 0.78 25.34
N LEU A 186 7.34 0.58 24.27
CA LEU A 186 7.31 -0.68 23.50
C LEU A 186 8.66 -1.05 22.86
N VAL A 187 9.61 -0.12 22.76
CA VAL A 187 10.98 -0.39 22.26
C VAL A 187 11.99 -0.70 23.37
N GLY A 188 11.53 -0.97 24.61
CA GLY A 188 12.43 -1.26 25.73
C GLY A 188 13.37 -2.44 25.53
N SER A 189 12.95 -3.48 24.80
CA SER A 189 13.83 -4.61 24.45
C SER A 189 14.99 -4.19 23.53
N PHE A 190 14.74 -3.25 22.62
CA PHE A 190 15.77 -2.65 21.77
C PHE A 190 16.70 -1.74 22.59
N ALA A 191 16.14 -0.90 23.47
CA ALA A 191 16.92 -0.06 24.39
C ALA A 191 17.85 -0.90 25.28
N ASN A 192 17.38 -2.03 25.80
CA ASN A 192 18.19 -2.97 26.58
C ASN A 192 19.35 -3.57 25.77
N GLY A 193 19.14 -3.85 24.47
CA GLY A 193 20.21 -4.28 23.57
C GLY A 193 21.27 -3.18 23.40
N VAL A 194 20.82 -1.96 23.12
CA VAL A 194 21.71 -0.79 22.99
C VAL A 194 22.50 -0.52 24.28
N LYS A 195 21.87 -0.69 25.44
CA LYS A 195 22.50 -0.49 26.75
C LYS A 195 23.63 -1.49 27.02
N LYS A 196 23.47 -2.75 26.59
CA LYS A 196 24.52 -3.78 26.72
C LYS A 196 25.76 -3.42 25.91
N ASP A 197 25.57 -2.81 24.74
CA ASP A 197 26.63 -2.46 23.80
C ASP A 197 26.87 -0.93 23.74
N ILE A 198 26.65 -0.21 24.84
CA ILE A 198 26.60 1.26 24.84
C ILE A 198 27.90 1.91 24.35
N ASP A 199 29.05 1.35 24.70
CA ASP A 199 30.35 1.86 24.26
C ASP A 199 30.55 1.67 22.75
N ALA A 200 30.12 0.51 22.23
CA ALA A 200 30.18 0.24 20.80
C ALA A 200 29.23 1.17 20.02
N VAL A 201 28.03 1.43 20.55
CA VAL A 201 27.06 2.33 19.93
C VAL A 201 27.55 3.78 19.98
N ARG A 202 28.08 4.25 21.11
CA ARG A 202 28.68 5.60 21.22
C ARG A 202 29.84 5.76 20.25
N ASN A 203 30.72 4.77 20.17
CA ASN A 203 31.83 4.76 19.22
C ASN A 203 31.32 4.75 17.77
N ALA A 204 30.24 4.03 17.46
CA ALA A 204 29.64 4.02 16.13
C ALA A 204 29.03 5.39 15.74
N ILE A 205 28.52 6.15 16.71
CA ILE A 205 27.99 7.50 16.49
C ILE A 205 29.10 8.53 16.25
N VAL A 206 30.19 8.47 17.04
CA VAL A 206 31.28 9.45 16.99
C VAL A 206 32.28 9.14 15.86
N SER A 207 32.55 7.86 15.62
CA SER A 207 33.57 7.42 14.65
C SER A 207 33.25 7.90 13.22
N PRO A 208 34.24 8.37 12.46
CA PRO A 208 34.10 8.62 11.03
C PRO A 208 34.14 7.33 10.20
N TRP A 209 34.61 6.21 10.78
CA TRP A 209 34.78 4.93 10.10
C TRP A 209 33.57 4.03 10.35
N SER A 210 33.01 3.49 9.26
CA SER A 210 31.91 2.52 9.30
C SER A 210 32.36 1.19 8.73
N ASN A 211 32.19 0.11 9.51
CA ASN A 211 32.40 -1.26 9.04
C ASN A 211 31.24 -1.77 8.16
N GLY A 212 30.20 -0.97 7.92
CA GLY A 212 28.99 -1.40 7.23
C GLY A 212 29.23 -1.89 5.79
N GLN A 213 30.16 -1.28 5.05
CA GLN A 213 30.51 -1.75 3.69
C GLN A 213 31.18 -3.12 3.73
N THR A 214 32.18 -3.29 4.60
CA THR A 214 32.90 -4.55 4.79
C THR A 214 31.96 -5.66 5.25
N GLU A 215 31.09 -5.37 6.22
CA GLU A 215 30.07 -6.31 6.70
C GLU A 215 29.04 -6.66 5.61
N GLY A 216 28.64 -5.70 4.78
CA GLY A 216 27.76 -5.93 3.64
C GLY A 216 28.38 -6.90 2.63
N GLN A 217 29.65 -6.69 2.28
CA GLN A 217 30.40 -7.58 1.39
C GLN A 217 30.55 -8.98 1.98
N ILE A 218 30.92 -9.07 3.27
CA ILE A 218 31.00 -10.35 3.99
C ILE A 218 29.65 -11.06 4.01
N THR A 219 28.55 -10.33 4.21
CA THR A 219 27.19 -10.90 4.24
C THR A 219 26.78 -11.41 2.86
N LYS A 220 27.07 -10.67 1.79
CA LYS A 220 26.86 -11.12 0.40
C LYS A 220 27.66 -12.39 0.12
N LEU A 221 28.93 -12.44 0.50
CA LEU A 221 29.78 -13.62 0.34
C LEU A 221 29.26 -14.81 1.16
N LYS A 222 28.81 -14.59 2.41
CA LYS A 222 28.18 -15.62 3.24
C LYS A 222 26.89 -16.14 2.62
N LEU A 223 26.07 -15.28 2.01
CA LEU A 223 24.86 -15.68 1.30
C LEU A 223 25.18 -16.57 0.10
N ILE A 224 26.12 -16.15 -0.75
CA ILE A 224 26.56 -16.91 -1.92
C ILE A 224 27.10 -18.28 -1.48
N LYS A 225 27.98 -18.33 -0.47
CA LYS A 225 28.48 -19.59 0.07
C LYS A 225 27.35 -20.51 0.57
N ARG A 226 26.35 -19.97 1.27
CA ARG A 226 25.21 -20.75 1.79
C ARG A 226 24.28 -21.26 0.69
N GLN A 227 24.16 -20.55 -0.43
CA GLN A 227 23.41 -21.01 -1.60
C GLN A 227 24.16 -22.09 -2.37
N MET A 228 25.48 -21.98 -2.49
CA MET A 228 26.32 -22.91 -3.25
C MET A 228 26.59 -24.23 -2.51
N TYR A 229 26.97 -24.15 -1.24
CA TYR A 229 27.40 -25.32 -0.46
C TYR A 229 26.28 -25.87 0.45
N GLY A 230 25.09 -25.27 0.37
CA GLY A 230 23.98 -25.53 1.29
C GLY A 230 24.23 -24.97 2.69
N ARG A 231 23.20 -25.01 3.55
CA ARG A 231 23.41 -24.84 4.98
C ARG A 231 24.14 -26.09 5.48
N ALA A 232 25.30 -25.92 6.10
CA ALA A 232 25.85 -26.96 6.94
C ALA A 232 24.85 -27.22 8.09
N ASN A 233 23.94 -28.16 7.88
CA ASN A 233 23.23 -28.78 8.99
C ASN A 233 24.28 -29.53 9.82
N SER A 234 24.05 -29.62 11.13
CA SER A 234 24.95 -30.17 12.16
C SER A 234 25.32 -31.66 12.00
N ILE A 235 25.13 -32.27 10.83
CA ILE A 235 25.50 -33.65 10.52
C ILE A 235 27.01 -33.83 10.27
N CYS A 236 27.77 -32.77 9.98
CA CYS A 236 29.21 -32.89 9.66
C CYS A 236 30.15 -32.91 10.88
N SER A 237 29.63 -32.91 12.12
CA SER A 237 30.47 -33.12 13.32
C SER A 237 30.56 -34.60 13.74
N LYS A 238 30.63 -35.54 12.79
CA LYS A 238 31.27 -36.83 13.04
C LYS A 238 32.66 -36.77 12.45
N ARG A 239 33.60 -36.42 13.33
CA ARG A 239 35.05 -36.55 13.20
C ARG A 239 35.36 -37.87 12.49
N VAL A 240 35.73 -37.81 11.20
CA VAL A 240 36.47 -38.90 10.56
C VAL A 240 37.86 -38.85 11.19
N SER A 241 38.02 -39.60 12.28
CA SER A 241 39.34 -39.92 12.81
C SER A 241 40.01 -40.80 11.77
N LEU A 242 40.83 -40.22 10.89
CA LEU A 242 41.81 -40.98 10.12
C LEU A 242 42.85 -41.51 11.11
N VAL A 243 42.60 -42.69 11.66
CA VAL A 243 43.63 -43.48 12.33
C VAL A 243 44.38 -44.20 11.21
N PRO A 244 45.68 -43.90 10.97
CA PRO A 244 46.46 -44.69 10.02
C PRO A 244 46.65 -46.11 10.59
N PRO A 245 46.58 -47.18 9.77
CA PRO A 245 46.79 -48.53 10.25
C PRO A 245 48.25 -48.73 10.69
N GLU A 246 48.44 -49.30 11.88
CA GLU A 246 49.76 -49.69 12.39
C GLU A 246 50.41 -50.76 11.49
N PRO A 247 51.74 -50.69 11.26
CA PRO A 247 52.46 -51.71 10.51
C PRO A 247 52.53 -53.01 11.31
N LYS A 248 52.07 -54.10 10.72
CA LYS A 248 52.21 -55.45 11.29
C LYS A 248 53.69 -55.81 11.37
N MET A 249 54.21 -55.80 12.58
CA MET A 249 55.51 -56.32 12.95
C MET A 249 55.51 -57.84 12.73
N GLN A 250 56.20 -58.31 11.69
CA GLN A 250 56.54 -59.72 11.52
C GLN A 250 57.42 -60.15 12.70
N ARG A 251 57.03 -61.24 13.37
CA ARG A 251 57.91 -62.02 14.21
C ARG A 251 58.16 -63.35 13.53
N ASP A 252 59.45 -63.65 13.49
CA ASP A 252 60.18 -64.88 13.17
C ASP A 252 60.19 -65.36 11.70
#